data_AF-A0A931YXG9-F1
#
_entry.id   AF-A0A931YXG9-F1
#
_cell.length_a   1.000
_cell.length_b   1.000
_cell.length_c   1.000
_cell.angle_alpha   90.00
_cell.angle_beta   90.00
_cell.angle_gamma   90.00
#
_symmetry.space_group_name_H-M   'P 1'
#
loop_
_entity.id
_entity.type
_entity.pdbx_description
1 polymer ?
#
loop_
_entity_poly.entity_id
_entity_poly.type
_entity_poly.pdbx_seq_one_letter_code
_entity_poly.pdbx_strand_id
1 'polypeptide(L)'
;MARAIRITAGEVAVRAELNDSKTAGLIWDALPIEAKAETWGDEIYFAIGVNAAAESPRDTVDPGDLGYWPPGHAFCIFFGPTPMSQGSEIRPASPVNVVGRVAGDARAFKKVRAGTRVRIERREP
;
A
#
# COMPACT_ATOMS: atom_id res chain seq x y z
N MET A 1 10.48 -10.65 11.14
CA MET A 1 11.33 -9.44 11.36
C MET A 1 10.71 -8.34 10.53
N ALA A 2 10.19 -7.28 11.14
CA ALA A 2 9.55 -6.19 10.41
C ALA A 2 10.55 -5.55 9.43
N ARG A 3 10.19 -5.52 8.15
CA ARG A 3 11.06 -5.05 7.07
C ARG A 3 10.74 -3.58 6.80
N ALA A 4 11.63 -2.68 7.23
CA ALA A 4 11.43 -1.25 7.10
C ALA A 4 11.59 -0.79 5.64
N ILE A 5 10.60 -0.08 5.14
CA ILE A 5 10.58 0.51 3.80
C ILE A 5 10.34 2.01 3.89
N ARG A 6 10.73 2.73 2.84
CA ARG A 6 10.37 4.12 2.63
C ARG A 6 9.48 4.21 1.40
N ILE A 7 8.36 4.90 1.55
CA ILE A 7 7.44 5.18 0.45
C ILE A 7 7.52 6.67 0.17
N THR A 8 7.91 7.02 -1.05
CA THR A 8 8.01 8.39 -1.53
C THR A 8 7.03 8.59 -2.67
N ALA A 9 6.09 9.51 -2.53
CA ALA A 9 5.08 9.85 -3.53
C ALA A 9 5.10 11.38 -3.77
N GLY A 10 5.73 11.80 -4.87
CA GLY A 10 5.99 13.21 -5.12
C GLY A 10 6.84 13.84 -4.01
N GLU A 11 6.29 14.85 -3.33
CA GLU A 11 6.94 15.53 -2.19
C GLU A 11 6.72 14.82 -0.85
N VAL A 12 5.81 13.84 -0.80
CA VAL A 12 5.47 13.11 0.43
C VAL A 12 6.43 11.94 0.58
N ALA A 13 7.09 11.83 1.74
CA ALA A 13 7.88 10.67 2.09
C ALA A 13 7.51 10.17 3.49
N VAL A 14 7.08 8.92 3.58
CA VAL A 14 6.74 8.27 4.85
C VAL A 14 7.55 6.99 5.04
N ARG A 15 7.69 6.60 6.30
CA ARG A 15 8.24 5.30 6.68
C ARG A 15 7.10 4.30 6.73
N ALA A 16 7.36 3.06 6.38
CA ALA A 16 6.41 1.97 6.54
C ALA A 16 7.15 0.67 6.85
N GLU A 17 6.41 -0.32 7.30
CA GLU A 17 6.94 -1.63 7.68
C GLU A 17 6.14 -2.71 6.96
N LEU A 18 6.84 -3.63 6.32
CA LEU A 18 6.24 -4.85 5.78
C LEU A 18 6.23 -5.95 6.85
N ASN A 19 5.16 -6.74 6.85
CA ASN A 19 4.99 -7.89 7.75
C ASN A 19 5.73 -9.13 7.23
N ASP A 20 5.56 -10.26 7.92
CA ASP A 20 6.22 -11.53 7.59
C ASP A 20 5.40 -12.41 6.62
N SER A 21 4.40 -11.86 5.93
CA SER A 21 3.61 -12.61 4.92
C SER A 21 4.45 -12.95 3.68
N LYS A 22 4.05 -13.97 2.91
CA LYS A 22 4.77 -14.33 1.68
C LYS A 22 4.67 -13.22 0.64
N THR A 23 3.50 -12.57 0.56
CA THR A 23 3.31 -11.41 -0.33
C THR A 23 4.23 -10.26 0.03
N ALA A 24 4.36 -9.92 1.32
CA ALA A 24 5.34 -8.93 1.78
C ALA A 24 6.79 -9.32 1.46
N GLY A 25 7.09 -10.62 1.54
CA GLY A 25 8.35 -11.20 1.10
C GLY A 25 8.70 -10.89 -0.35
N LEU A 26 7.77 -11.19 -1.26
CA LEU A 26 7.93 -10.95 -2.69
C LEU A 26 8.06 -9.46 -3.02
N ILE A 27 7.27 -8.61 -2.34
CA ILE A 27 7.36 -7.15 -2.49
C ILE A 27 8.75 -6.68 -2.10
N TRP A 28 9.25 -7.12 -0.94
CA TRP A 28 10.58 -6.76 -0.46
C TRP A 28 11.69 -7.15 -1.44
N ASP A 29 11.60 -8.35 -2.02
CA ASP A 29 12.60 -8.85 -2.98
C ASP A 29 12.58 -8.06 -4.29
N ALA A 30 11.41 -7.53 -4.69
CA ALA A 30 11.26 -6.66 -5.84
C ALA A 30 11.71 -5.20 -5.62
N LEU A 31 11.94 -4.77 -4.37
CA LEU A 31 12.40 -3.41 -4.08
C LEU A 31 13.82 -3.15 -4.62
N PRO A 32 14.11 -1.94 -5.16
CA PRO A 32 13.20 -0.78 -5.23
C PRO A 32 12.19 -0.85 -6.39
N ILE A 33 10.96 -0.40 -6.13
CA ILE A 33 9.87 -0.37 -7.11
C ILE A 33 9.49 1.08 -7.38
N GLU A 34 9.24 1.41 -8.65
CA GLU A 34 8.81 2.73 -9.06
C GLU A 34 7.63 2.63 -10.03
N ALA A 35 6.59 3.42 -9.77
CA ALA A 35 5.35 3.41 -10.54
C ALA A 35 4.67 4.78 -10.49
N LYS A 36 3.58 4.93 -11.25
CA LYS A 36 2.67 6.06 -11.11
C LYS A 36 1.52 5.67 -10.19
N ALA A 37 1.23 6.51 -9.20
CA ALA A 37 0.06 6.36 -8.35
C ALA A 37 -1.22 6.50 -9.17
N GLU A 38 -2.17 5.62 -8.91
CA GLU A 38 -3.59 5.82 -9.18
C GLU A 38 -4.29 6.10 -7.85
N THR A 39 -5.41 6.83 -7.90
CA THR A 39 -6.16 7.22 -6.69
C THR A 39 -7.61 6.74 -6.78
N TRP A 40 -8.15 6.24 -5.67
CA TRP A 40 -9.55 5.81 -5.59
C TRP A 40 -10.14 6.14 -4.22
N GLY A 41 -10.80 7.31 -4.11
CA GLY A 41 -11.15 7.87 -2.79
C GLY A 41 -9.89 8.23 -1.99
N ASP A 42 -9.86 7.89 -0.70
CA ASP A 42 -8.67 8.05 0.16
C ASP A 42 -7.76 6.80 0.13
N GLU A 43 -7.53 6.26 -1.06
CA GLU A 43 -6.60 5.17 -1.36
C GLU A 43 -5.69 5.55 -2.54
N ILE A 44 -4.42 5.19 -2.44
CA ILE A 44 -3.48 5.18 -3.57
C ILE A 44 -3.12 3.74 -3.89
N TYR A 45 -3.16 3.38 -5.17
CA TYR A 45 -2.71 2.09 -5.63
C TYR A 45 -1.84 2.20 -6.87
N PHE A 46 -0.93 1.25 -7.08
CA PHE A 46 -0.09 1.20 -8.27
C PHE A 46 0.43 -0.20 -8.53
N ALA A 47 0.56 -0.57 -9.80
CA ALA A 47 1.10 -1.87 -10.19
C ALA A 47 2.58 -1.97 -9.79
N ILE A 48 2.95 -3.11 -9.20
CA ILE A 48 4.32 -3.36 -8.72
C ILE A 48 5.04 -4.51 -9.44
N GLY A 49 4.38 -5.15 -10.40
CA GLY A 49 4.95 -6.26 -11.18
C GLY A 49 5.19 -7.56 -10.38
N VAL A 50 4.80 -7.57 -9.09
CA VAL A 50 4.83 -8.76 -8.24
C VAL A 50 3.53 -9.52 -8.44
N ASN A 51 3.63 -10.83 -8.67
CA ASN A 51 2.49 -11.72 -8.72
C ASN A 51 2.43 -12.55 -7.43
N ALA A 52 1.38 -12.35 -6.65
CA ALA A 52 1.09 -13.14 -5.46
C ALA A 52 -0.38 -13.55 -5.43
N ALA A 53 -0.66 -14.76 -4.97
CA ALA A 53 -2.02 -15.22 -4.73
C ALA A 53 -2.62 -14.53 -3.49
N ALA A 54 -3.94 -14.60 -3.34
CA ALA A 54 -4.61 -14.16 -2.13
C ALA A 54 -4.10 -14.96 -0.92
N GLU A 55 -3.60 -14.27 0.09
CA GLU A 55 -3.03 -14.82 1.32
C GLU A 55 -3.64 -14.05 2.48
N SER A 56 -4.63 -14.67 3.14
CA SER A 56 -5.45 -14.03 4.19
C SER A 56 -6.06 -12.69 3.77
N PRO A 57 -6.81 -12.65 2.65
CA PRO A 57 -7.33 -11.41 2.13
C PRO A 57 -8.38 -10.81 3.08
N ARG A 58 -8.36 -9.50 3.25
CA ARG A 58 -9.28 -8.78 4.13
C ARG A 58 -10.20 -7.87 3.33
N ASP A 59 -11.48 -7.92 3.65
CA ASP A 59 -12.52 -7.02 3.14
C ASP A 59 -12.48 -5.62 3.76
N THR A 60 -11.88 -5.50 4.94
CA THR A 60 -11.74 -4.23 5.66
C THR A 60 -10.31 -4.03 6.13
N VAL A 61 -9.89 -2.77 6.11
CA VAL A 61 -8.53 -2.35 6.48
C VAL A 61 -8.60 -1.12 7.38
N ASP A 62 -7.51 -0.84 8.06
CA ASP A 62 -7.38 0.35 8.90
C ASP A 62 -6.64 1.48 8.17
N PRO A 63 -6.81 2.73 8.60
CA PRO A 63 -5.98 3.83 8.11
C PRO A 63 -4.49 3.55 8.36
N GLY A 64 -3.69 3.65 7.32
CA GLY A 64 -2.26 3.37 7.31
C GLY A 64 -1.90 1.94 6.92
N ASP A 65 -2.86 1.03 6.74
CA ASP A 65 -2.56 -0.31 6.26
C ASP A 65 -2.02 -0.28 4.82
N LEU A 66 -1.10 -1.20 4.56
CA LEU A 66 -0.56 -1.47 3.23
C LEU A 66 -1.16 -2.78 2.73
N GLY A 67 -1.86 -2.71 1.60
CA GLY A 67 -2.46 -3.86 0.94
C GLY A 67 -1.71 -4.26 -0.32
N TYR A 68 -1.82 -5.51 -0.70
CA TYR A 68 -1.58 -5.98 -2.06
C TYR A 68 -2.90 -6.46 -2.64
N TRP A 69 -3.27 -5.94 -3.80
CA TRP A 69 -4.46 -6.29 -4.53
C TRP A 69 -4.13 -7.31 -5.63
N PRO A 70 -4.45 -8.61 -5.42
CA PRO A 70 -4.02 -9.67 -6.34
C PRO A 70 -4.55 -9.54 -7.78
N PRO A 71 -5.84 -9.20 -8.02
CA PRO A 71 -6.36 -9.04 -9.38
C PRO A 71 -5.63 -8.00 -10.23
N GLY A 72 -5.15 -6.91 -9.61
CA GLY A 72 -4.46 -5.82 -10.31
C GLY A 72 -2.93 -5.85 -10.17
N HIS A 73 -2.37 -6.85 -9.48
CA HIS A 73 -0.96 -6.91 -9.11
C HIS A 73 -0.44 -5.59 -8.51
N ALA A 74 -1.29 -4.95 -7.72
CA ALA A 74 -1.12 -3.58 -7.26
C ALA A 74 -0.80 -3.53 -5.77
N PHE A 75 0.02 -2.57 -5.40
CA PHE A 75 0.25 -2.19 -4.02
C PHE A 75 -0.70 -1.06 -3.66
N CYS A 76 -1.42 -1.19 -2.56
CA CYS A 76 -2.43 -0.27 -2.07
C CYS A 76 -1.98 0.36 -0.75
N ILE A 77 -2.22 1.66 -0.62
CA ILE A 77 -1.96 2.45 0.58
C ILE A 77 -3.28 3.08 1.00
N PHE A 78 -3.82 2.64 2.14
CA PHE A 78 -5.08 3.15 2.66
C PHE A 78 -4.80 4.26 3.67
N PHE A 79 -5.38 5.44 3.47
CA PHE A 79 -5.23 6.57 4.41
C PHE A 79 -6.57 7.23 4.76
N GLY A 80 -7.67 6.61 4.37
CA GLY A 80 -9.03 7.02 4.68
C GLY A 80 -10.06 6.15 3.93
N PRO A 81 -11.34 6.56 3.93
CA PRO A 81 -12.41 5.83 3.27
C PRO A 81 -12.29 5.84 1.74
N THR A 82 -12.54 4.68 1.16
CA THR A 82 -12.71 4.44 -0.28
C THR A 82 -14.18 4.62 -0.68
N PRO A 83 -14.52 4.62 -1.99
CA PRO A 83 -15.91 4.63 -2.45
C PRO A 83 -16.76 3.42 -2.01
N MET A 84 -16.14 2.29 -1.65
CA MET A 84 -16.84 1.10 -1.14
C MET A 84 -17.01 1.09 0.39
N SER A 85 -16.42 2.05 1.08
CA SER A 85 -16.45 2.15 2.54
C SER A 85 -17.85 2.43 3.07
N GLN A 86 -18.23 1.80 4.19
CA GLN A 86 -19.54 1.95 4.82
C GLN A 86 -19.39 2.44 6.26
N GLY A 87 -20.03 3.56 6.58
CA GLY A 87 -19.90 4.16 7.91
C GLY A 87 -18.46 4.54 8.23
N SER A 88 -17.85 3.88 9.22
CA SER A 88 -16.48 4.14 9.66
C SER A 88 -15.45 3.10 9.20
N GLU A 89 -15.84 2.05 8.47
CA GLU A 89 -14.90 1.04 7.96
C GLU A 89 -14.23 1.51 6.66
N ILE A 90 -12.95 1.18 6.44
CA ILE A 90 -12.31 1.35 5.14
C ILE A 90 -12.39 0.02 4.39
N ARG A 91 -13.00 0.03 3.21
CA ARG A 91 -13.24 -1.18 2.40
C ARG A 91 -12.58 -1.05 1.02
N PRO A 92 -11.53 -1.81 0.68
CA PRO A 92 -11.02 -1.85 -0.70
C PRO A 92 -12.08 -2.31 -1.71
N ALA A 93 -11.82 -2.12 -3.00
CA ALA A 93 -12.72 -2.55 -4.09
C ALA A 93 -13.02 -4.05 -4.04
N SER A 94 -12.05 -4.84 -3.59
CA SER A 94 -12.17 -6.26 -3.32
C SER A 94 -11.15 -6.66 -2.23
N PRO A 95 -11.25 -7.87 -1.65
CA PRO A 95 -10.32 -8.31 -0.61
C PRO A 95 -8.84 -8.16 -1.00
N VAL A 96 -8.03 -7.61 -0.10
CA VAL A 96 -6.58 -7.38 -0.30
C VAL A 96 -5.76 -8.15 0.73
N ASN A 97 -4.55 -8.56 0.35
CA ASN A 97 -3.60 -9.12 1.31
C ASN A 97 -2.99 -7.96 2.09
N VAL A 98 -3.15 -7.91 3.41
CA VAL A 98 -2.45 -6.90 4.22
C VAL A 98 -0.98 -7.31 4.33
N VAL A 99 -0.10 -6.48 3.77
CA VAL A 99 1.34 -6.75 3.66
C VAL A 99 2.19 -5.89 4.59
N GLY A 100 1.59 -4.91 5.25
CA GLY A 100 2.32 -4.00 6.12
C GLY A 100 1.47 -2.84 6.61
N ARG A 101 2.14 -1.85 7.20
CA ARG A 101 1.52 -0.60 7.68
C ARG A 101 2.50 0.57 7.58
N VAL A 102 1.98 1.77 7.33
CA VAL A 102 2.71 3.04 7.40
C VAL A 102 3.08 3.34 8.86
N ALA A 103 4.36 3.63 9.09
CA ALA A 103 4.86 4.10 10.37
C ALA A 103 4.71 5.62 10.44
N GLY A 104 3.57 6.06 10.99
CA GLY A 104 3.24 7.48 11.17
C GLY A 104 1.88 7.86 10.59
N ASP A 105 1.73 9.13 10.20
CA ASP A 105 0.47 9.65 9.66
C ASP A 105 0.34 9.39 8.15
N ALA A 106 -0.44 8.37 7.79
CA ALA A 106 -0.75 8.05 6.40
C ALA A 106 -1.57 9.14 5.69
N ARG A 107 -2.21 10.08 6.42
CA ARG A 107 -2.97 11.19 5.81
C ARG A 107 -2.08 12.15 5.03
N ALA A 108 -0.76 12.09 5.21
CA ALA A 108 0.19 12.81 4.37
C ALA A 108 -0.02 12.52 2.87
N PHE A 109 -0.48 11.31 2.53
CA PHE A 109 -0.79 10.91 1.17
C PHE A 109 -2.01 11.60 0.55
N LYS A 110 -2.85 12.32 1.31
CA LYS A 110 -4.00 13.07 0.77
C LYS A 110 -3.62 14.16 -0.25
N LYS A 111 -2.35 14.58 -0.25
CA LYS A 111 -1.82 15.56 -1.22
C LYS A 111 -1.42 14.92 -2.55
N VAL A 112 -1.28 13.60 -2.59
CA VAL A 112 -0.87 12.84 -3.77
C VAL A 112 -2.05 12.71 -4.73
N ARG A 113 -1.78 12.92 -6.01
CA ARG A 113 -2.78 12.83 -7.08
C ARG A 113 -2.45 11.67 -8.01
N ALA A 114 -3.45 11.18 -8.75
CA ALA A 114 -3.22 10.23 -9.83
C ALA A 114 -2.14 10.75 -10.80
N GLY A 115 -1.28 9.85 -11.26
CA GLY A 115 -0.10 10.15 -12.07
C GLY A 115 1.14 10.56 -11.28
N THR A 116 1.05 10.77 -9.96
CA THR A 116 2.23 11.11 -9.13
C THR A 116 3.22 9.94 -9.12
N ARG A 117 4.50 10.23 -9.32
CA ARG A 117 5.55 9.20 -9.24
C ARG A 117 5.68 8.70 -7.79
N VAL A 118 5.53 7.40 -7.61
CA VAL A 118 5.72 6.70 -6.34
C VAL A 118 6.93 5.80 -6.44
N ARG A 119 7.75 5.80 -5.38
CA ARG A 119 8.89 4.92 -5.23
C ARG A 119 8.83 4.25 -3.86
N ILE A 120 8.95 2.93 -3.84
CA ILE A 120 9.16 2.15 -2.63
C ILE A 120 10.61 1.68 -2.63
N GLU A 121 11.31 1.88 -1.53
CA GLU A 121 12.68 1.43 -1.35
C GLU A 121 12.90 0.81 0.03
N ARG A 122 13.85 -0.11 0.11
CA ARG A 122 14.28 -0.69 1.39
C ARG A 122 14.92 0.42 2.22
N ARG A 123 14.59 0.43 3.50
CA ARG A 123 15.31 1.26 4.46
C ARG A 123 16.30 0.36 5.18
N GLU A 124 17.59 0.55 4.90
CA GLU A 124 18.62 -0.06 5.74
C GLU A 124 18.52 0.52 7.17
N PRO A 125 18.77 -0.31 8.19
CA PRO A 125 18.71 0.10 9.60
C PRO A 125 19.69 1.24 9.93
#